data_AF-G2QAD9-F1
#
_entry.id   AF-G2QAD9-F1
#
_cell.length_a   1.000
_cell.length_b   1.000
_cell.length_c   1.000
_cell.angle_alpha   90.00
_cell.angle_beta   90.00
_cell.angle_gamma   90.00
#
_symmetry.space_group_name_H-M   'P 1'
#
loop_
_entity.id
_entity.type
_entity.pdbx_description
1 polymer ?
#
loop_
_entity_poly.entity_id
_entity_poly.type
_entity_poly.pdbx_seq_one_letter_code
_entity_poly.pdbx_strand_id
1 'polypeptide(L)'
;MAATITLRAQCLCRAQTFTATVPVSSLPLKGSSCHCTSCRHVTGALRSSDAEWPGPTGDIVAAAAAAAAAASADASGAGDDGEGPAAVLRRYAHSPRFNVLFCGRCGSGMFFEEWQSPPPEEARSAPERATYLVLTGVLSAEEAGPDDDGGGTAGSVVPPLVRFEDHIFVGDTVDGGAACWLRGMNGEGEPVTRIWLGGRNKSEEVPPGRSWPAVENLPRYEVDLKAAAEGDKGDVVPIRCHCRGVDLVLRAGEAQGEFAEKQARGEELPFFVDPVTHKFLGSLDGCDSCRIASGSEVYNWTFALLKHISFAGASSSSHAGFPEDTAQLWAAVSKRDGGGSRDPRFGTIAAYASSPDVQRYFCGRCSATSFYATDARPEMVDVAVGLLDSPDGARAESAISWSFVKKMAWRQDMMGTWREGMLRAVEKEMEEWRIERKYPKSWRRVAQEQQEGMSN
;
A
#
# COMPACT_ATOMS: atom_id res chain seq x y z
N MET A 1 39.51 5.81 5.25
CA MET A 1 38.56 4.82 4.68
C MET A 1 37.43 5.58 4.00
N ALA A 2 36.82 5.04 2.94
CA ALA A 2 35.62 5.66 2.38
C ALA A 2 34.50 5.63 3.43
N ALA A 3 33.74 6.71 3.58
CA ALA A 3 32.59 6.74 4.48
C ALA A 3 31.58 5.67 4.03
N THR A 4 31.11 4.86 4.97
CA THR A 4 30.12 3.81 4.71
C THR A 4 28.85 4.05 5.52
N ILE A 5 27.76 3.44 5.06
CA ILE A 5 26.47 3.48 5.73
C ILE A 5 25.82 2.10 5.66
N THR A 6 25.13 1.70 6.73
CA THR A 6 24.44 0.41 6.79
C THR A 6 22.97 0.61 6.45
N LEU A 7 22.56 0.06 5.32
CA LEU A 7 21.16 -0.04 4.92
C LEU A 7 20.52 -1.26 5.58
N ARG A 8 19.25 -1.15 5.94
CA ARG A 8 18.45 -2.21 6.57
C ARG A 8 17.10 -2.33 5.86
N ALA A 9 16.77 -3.53 5.40
CA ALA A 9 15.44 -3.92 4.96
C ALA A 9 14.77 -4.73 6.09
N GLN A 10 13.67 -4.25 6.64
CA GLN A 10 13.03 -4.88 7.82
C GLN A 10 11.50 -4.92 7.72
N CYS A 11 10.92 -6.09 8.02
CA CYS A 11 9.46 -6.25 8.09
C CYS A 11 8.87 -5.65 9.38
N LEU A 12 7.55 -5.46 9.44
CA LEU A 12 6.88 -4.80 10.56
C LEU A 12 7.10 -5.50 11.92
N CYS A 13 7.08 -6.84 11.94
CA CYS A 13 7.34 -7.63 13.16
C CYS A 13 8.84 -7.86 13.44
N ARG A 14 9.73 -7.33 12.58
CA ARG A 14 11.20 -7.44 12.65
C ARG A 14 11.80 -8.85 12.54
N ALA A 15 10.98 -9.89 12.46
CA ALA A 15 11.44 -11.27 12.30
C ALA A 15 12.26 -11.50 11.02
N GLN A 16 11.97 -10.74 9.97
CA GLN A 16 12.75 -10.70 8.72
C GLN A 16 13.49 -9.36 8.66
N THR A 17 14.82 -9.43 8.74
CA THR A 17 15.73 -8.27 8.73
C THR A 17 16.97 -8.62 7.92
N PHE A 18 17.32 -7.76 6.96
CA PHE A 18 18.50 -7.91 6.09
C PHE A 18 19.28 -6.60 6.08
N THR A 19 20.61 -6.67 6.03
CA THR A 19 21.49 -5.49 6.09
C THR A 19 22.52 -5.47 4.98
N ALA A 20 22.91 -4.28 4.55
CA ALA A 20 23.96 -4.06 3.56
C ALA A 20 24.80 -2.83 3.95
N THR A 21 26.09 -3.01 4.15
CA THR A 21 27.01 -1.88 4.35
C THR A 21 27.59 -1.46 3.01
N VAL A 22 27.33 -0.21 2.61
CA VAL A 22 27.70 0.33 1.30
C VAL A 22 28.50 1.62 1.45
N PRO A 23 29.37 1.98 0.48
CA PRO A 23 29.96 3.32 0.43
C PRO A 23 28.87 4.39 0.33
N VAL A 24 29.00 5.50 1.05
CA VAL A 24 28.06 6.64 0.92
C VAL A 24 28.00 7.16 -0.53
N SER A 25 29.11 7.07 -1.27
CA SER A 25 29.20 7.47 -2.68
C SER A 25 28.42 6.58 -3.65
N SER A 26 27.91 5.42 -3.23
CA SER A 26 27.03 4.58 -4.06
C SER A 26 25.55 4.91 -3.89
N LEU A 27 25.22 5.86 -3.02
CA LEU A 27 23.86 6.38 -2.85
C LEU A 27 23.65 7.66 -3.66
N PRO A 28 22.40 7.95 -4.08
CA PRO A 28 21.19 7.13 -3.89
C PRO A 28 21.14 5.90 -4.82
N LEU A 29 20.50 4.82 -4.37
CA LEU A 29 20.13 3.67 -5.21
C LEU A 29 19.14 4.10 -6.29
N LYS A 30 19.20 3.45 -7.45
CA LYS A 30 18.23 3.68 -8.54
C LYS A 30 16.94 2.94 -8.24
N GLY A 31 15.86 3.70 -8.07
CA GLY A 31 14.53 3.18 -7.80
C GLY A 31 13.58 3.30 -8.99
N SER A 32 12.56 2.46 -9.01
CA SER A 32 11.43 2.54 -9.94
C SER A 32 10.11 2.42 -9.20
N SER A 33 9.04 2.87 -9.84
CA SER A 33 7.68 2.79 -9.33
C SER A 33 6.77 2.12 -10.36
N CYS A 34 6.27 0.92 -10.07
CA CYS A 34 5.33 0.21 -10.94
C CYS A 34 3.88 0.46 -10.52
N HIS A 35 3.04 0.87 -11.47
CA HIS A 35 1.62 1.18 -11.25
C HIS A 35 0.66 0.13 -11.84
N CYS A 36 1.19 -0.96 -12.40
CA CYS A 36 0.36 -1.98 -13.01
C CYS A 36 -0.66 -2.57 -12.03
N THR A 37 -1.80 -3.03 -12.54
CA THR A 37 -2.86 -3.66 -11.73
C THR A 37 -2.30 -4.79 -10.86
N SER A 38 -1.33 -5.53 -11.40
CA SER A 38 -0.69 -6.63 -10.70
C SER A 38 0.06 -6.16 -9.43
N CYS A 39 0.90 -5.13 -9.56
CA CYS A 39 1.69 -4.58 -8.45
C CYS A 39 0.79 -3.90 -7.40
N ARG A 40 -0.27 -3.23 -7.84
CA ARG A 40 -1.29 -2.70 -6.94
C ARG A 40 -1.97 -3.79 -6.12
N HIS A 41 -2.41 -4.85 -6.78
CA HIS A 41 -3.18 -5.92 -6.15
C HIS A 41 -2.30 -6.88 -5.31
N VAL A 42 -0.97 -6.87 -5.46
CA VAL A 42 -0.04 -7.67 -4.64
C VAL A 42 0.46 -6.92 -3.40
N THR A 43 0.43 -5.58 -3.42
CA THR A 43 0.88 -4.74 -2.29
C THR A 43 -0.28 -4.15 -1.49
N GLY A 44 -1.41 -3.87 -2.16
CA GLY A 44 -2.51 -3.07 -1.63
C GLY A 44 -2.29 -1.55 -1.73
N ALA A 45 -1.11 -1.11 -2.19
CA ALA A 45 -0.84 0.30 -2.47
C ALA A 45 -1.26 0.67 -3.91
N LEU A 46 -1.38 1.96 -4.22
CA LEU A 46 -1.63 2.42 -5.60
C LEU A 46 -0.43 2.16 -6.55
N ARG A 47 0.71 1.72 -6.02
CA ARG A 47 1.92 1.32 -6.76
C ARG A 47 2.88 0.53 -5.86
N SER A 48 3.81 -0.21 -6.45
CA SER A 48 5.00 -0.75 -5.77
C SER A 48 6.24 0.08 -6.09
N SER A 49 7.10 0.36 -5.10
CA SER A 49 8.46 0.88 -5.36
C SER A 49 9.51 -0.10 -4.96
N ASP A 50 10.55 -0.16 -5.77
CA ASP A 50 11.68 -1.01 -5.52
C ASP A 50 12.97 -0.40 -6.06
N ALA A 51 14.09 -0.87 -5.49
CA ALA A 51 15.44 -0.58 -5.92
C ALA A 51 16.27 -1.88 -5.83
N GLU A 52 17.31 -2.03 -6.65
CA GLU A 52 18.18 -3.21 -6.56
C GLU A 52 18.85 -3.28 -5.17
N TRP A 53 18.76 -4.44 -4.52
CA TRP A 53 19.34 -4.68 -3.21
C TRP A 53 20.87 -4.70 -3.31
N PRO A 54 21.61 -3.81 -2.61
CA PRO A 54 23.06 -3.73 -2.76
C PRO A 54 23.82 -4.69 -1.86
N GLY A 55 23.12 -5.45 -1.00
CA GLY A 55 23.73 -6.35 -0.03
C GLY A 55 23.86 -7.80 -0.52
N PRO A 56 24.41 -8.67 0.33
CA PRO A 56 24.43 -10.10 0.07
C PRO A 56 23.01 -10.65 -0.16
N THR A 57 22.84 -11.48 -1.18
CA THR A 57 21.56 -12.13 -1.51
C THR A 57 21.45 -13.53 -0.89
N GLY A 58 22.56 -14.12 -0.44
CA GLY A 58 22.61 -15.46 0.15
C GLY A 58 21.67 -15.63 1.34
N ASP A 59 21.56 -14.62 2.22
CA ASP A 59 20.66 -14.66 3.37
C ASP A 59 19.18 -14.59 2.94
N ILE A 60 18.87 -13.82 1.89
CA ILE A 60 17.51 -13.74 1.33
C ILE A 60 17.12 -15.10 0.73
N VAL A 61 18.04 -15.71 -0.03
CA VAL A 61 17.89 -17.05 -0.61
C VAL A 61 17.66 -18.09 0.47
N ALA A 62 18.51 -18.11 1.50
CA ALA A 62 18.43 -19.07 2.60
C ALA A 62 17.11 -18.92 3.38
N ALA A 63 16.70 -17.69 3.70
CA ALA A 63 15.46 -17.43 4.41
C ALA A 63 14.23 -17.90 3.60
N ALA A 64 14.19 -17.64 2.29
CA ALA A 64 13.10 -18.08 1.42
C ALA A 64 13.08 -19.61 1.25
N ALA A 65 14.25 -20.25 1.13
CA ALA A 65 14.36 -21.70 1.01
C ALA A 65 13.92 -22.42 2.31
N ALA A 66 14.32 -21.90 3.46
CA ALA A 66 13.88 -22.43 4.77
C ALA A 66 12.36 -22.35 4.93
N ALA A 67 11.73 -21.24 4.48
CA ALA A 67 10.28 -21.10 4.48
C ALA A 67 9.57 -22.15 3.61
N ALA A 68 10.11 -22.43 2.43
CA ALA A 68 9.55 -23.43 1.51
C ALA A 68 9.67 -24.86 2.08
N ALA A 69 10.79 -25.18 2.72
CA ALA A 69 11.00 -26.48 3.37
C ALA A 69 10.06 -26.68 4.58
N ALA A 70 9.80 -25.62 5.36
CA ALA A 70 8.84 -25.69 6.45
C ALA A 70 7.40 -25.94 5.93
N ALA A 71 7.01 -25.28 4.84
CA ALA A 71 5.68 -25.45 4.25
C ALA A 71 5.43 -26.86 3.67
N SER A 72 6.47 -27.52 3.12
CA SER A 72 6.34 -28.90 2.64
C SER A 72 6.29 -29.93 3.77
N ALA A 73 6.94 -29.66 4.91
CA ALA A 73 6.83 -30.47 6.12
C ALA A 73 5.43 -30.36 6.76
N ASP A 74 4.85 -29.16 6.79
CA ASP A 74 3.52 -28.92 7.38
C ASP A 74 2.38 -29.58 6.56
N ALA A 75 2.56 -29.70 5.23
CA ALA A 75 1.67 -30.47 4.35
C ALA A 75 1.65 -31.98 4.66
N SER A 76 2.59 -32.49 5.48
CA SER A 76 2.60 -33.87 5.99
C SER A 76 1.85 -34.08 7.31
N GLY A 77 1.23 -33.02 7.86
CA GLY A 77 0.29 -33.10 8.98
C GLY A 77 0.91 -33.01 10.39
N ALA A 78 2.08 -32.37 10.54
CA ALA A 78 2.75 -32.20 11.83
C ALA A 78 3.29 -30.77 11.99
N GLY A 79 2.47 -29.86 12.53
CA GLY A 79 2.83 -28.45 12.74
C GLY A 79 1.67 -27.61 13.27
N ASP A 80 1.07 -28.04 14.38
CA ASP A 80 0.02 -27.29 15.09
C ASP A 80 0.52 -26.90 16.48
N ASP A 81 1.38 -25.88 16.52
CA ASP A 81 1.97 -25.32 17.73
C ASP A 81 1.45 -23.91 18.03
N GLY A 82 0.16 -23.64 17.79
CA GLY A 82 -0.62 -22.56 18.43
C GLY A 82 -0.13 -21.11 18.25
N GLU A 83 0.96 -20.89 17.51
CA GLU A 83 1.51 -19.56 17.22
C GLU A 83 0.87 -19.04 15.92
N GLY A 84 0.64 -17.72 15.83
CA GLY A 84 0.07 -17.08 14.63
C GLY A 84 0.88 -17.33 13.35
N PRO A 85 0.57 -16.66 12.23
CA PRO A 85 1.23 -16.95 10.94
C PRO A 85 2.76 -17.00 11.06
N ALA A 86 3.37 -18.07 10.57
CA ALA A 86 4.79 -18.36 10.76
C ALA A 86 5.69 -17.19 10.31
N ALA A 87 6.69 -16.85 11.11
CA ALA A 87 7.59 -15.72 10.90
C ALA A 87 8.68 -15.97 9.85
N VAL A 88 8.31 -16.59 8.73
CA VAL A 88 9.21 -17.00 7.65
C VAL A 88 9.10 -16.06 6.43
N LEU A 89 10.15 -15.98 5.61
CA LEU A 89 10.11 -15.22 4.35
C LEU A 89 9.40 -16.03 3.27
N ARG A 90 8.09 -15.83 3.13
CA ARG A 90 7.27 -16.53 2.13
C ARG A 90 7.56 -16.03 0.73
N ARG A 91 7.45 -16.93 -0.25
CA ARG A 91 7.60 -16.66 -1.68
C ARG A 91 6.29 -16.89 -2.41
N TYR A 92 5.90 -15.93 -3.23
CA TYR A 92 4.72 -16.01 -4.09
C TYR A 92 5.07 -15.76 -5.55
N ALA A 93 4.66 -16.67 -6.43
CA ALA A 93 4.80 -16.51 -7.88
C ALA A 93 3.86 -15.42 -8.40
N HIS A 94 4.38 -14.20 -8.52
CA HIS A 94 3.63 -13.02 -8.92
C HIS A 94 3.45 -12.96 -10.44
N SER A 95 4.49 -13.29 -11.19
CA SER A 95 4.44 -13.45 -12.65
C SER A 95 5.49 -14.48 -13.09
N PRO A 96 5.56 -14.85 -14.38
CA PRO A 96 6.62 -15.73 -14.87
C PRO A 96 8.05 -15.23 -14.63
N ARG A 97 8.22 -13.92 -14.35
CA ARG A 97 9.54 -13.29 -14.14
C ARG A 97 9.75 -12.76 -12.72
N PHE A 98 8.71 -12.64 -11.93
CA PHE A 98 8.78 -11.98 -10.62
C PHE A 98 8.13 -12.87 -9.57
N ASN A 99 8.83 -13.05 -8.46
CA ASN A 99 8.23 -13.50 -7.22
C ASN A 99 8.18 -12.35 -6.22
N VAL A 100 7.18 -12.35 -5.35
CA VAL A 100 7.16 -11.48 -4.16
C VAL A 100 7.64 -12.28 -2.97
N LEU A 101 8.60 -11.72 -2.23
CA LEU A 101 9.07 -12.22 -0.95
C LEU A 101 8.50 -11.35 0.18
N PHE A 102 7.83 -11.96 1.14
CA PHE A 102 7.13 -11.24 2.20
C PHE A 102 7.16 -11.98 3.54
N CYS A 103 7.03 -11.24 4.63
CA CYS A 103 6.97 -11.84 5.96
C CYS A 103 5.65 -12.60 6.14
N GLY A 104 5.73 -13.90 6.42
CA GLY A 104 4.56 -14.74 6.66
C GLY A 104 3.75 -14.35 7.90
N ARG A 105 4.38 -13.68 8.89
CA ARG A 105 3.74 -13.22 10.14
C ARG A 105 2.96 -11.93 9.97
N CYS A 106 3.62 -10.87 9.50
CA CYS A 106 3.04 -9.53 9.45
C CYS A 106 2.62 -9.06 8.05
N GLY A 107 2.84 -9.88 7.02
CA GLY A 107 2.43 -9.57 5.64
C GLY A 107 3.34 -8.62 4.87
N SER A 108 4.29 -7.95 5.53
CA SER A 108 5.21 -6.99 4.91
C SER A 108 5.89 -7.56 3.67
N GLY A 109 5.64 -6.94 2.51
CA GLY A 109 6.42 -7.17 1.30
C GLY A 109 7.85 -6.68 1.51
N MET A 110 8.82 -7.54 1.26
CA MET A 110 10.24 -7.27 1.50
C MET A 110 11.03 -7.07 0.20
N PHE A 111 10.88 -8.00 -0.75
CA PHE A 111 11.62 -7.99 -2.00
C PHE A 111 10.75 -8.48 -3.16
N PHE A 112 11.05 -7.99 -4.37
CA PHE A 112 10.82 -8.76 -5.57
C PHE A 112 12.06 -9.59 -5.90
N GLU A 113 11.86 -10.84 -6.30
CA GLU A 113 12.88 -11.69 -6.91
C GLU A 113 12.61 -11.69 -8.43
N GLU A 114 13.48 -11.03 -9.20
CA GLU A 114 13.37 -10.87 -10.65
C GLU A 114 14.30 -11.84 -11.40
N TRP A 115 13.76 -12.45 -12.46
CA TRP A 115 14.51 -13.27 -13.40
C TRP A 115 14.70 -12.54 -14.74
N GLN A 116 15.93 -12.52 -15.27
CA GLN A 116 16.28 -11.87 -16.54
C GLN A 116 15.47 -12.39 -17.74
N SER A 117 15.09 -13.67 -17.71
CA SER A 117 14.11 -14.28 -18.62
C SER A 117 13.28 -15.27 -17.80
N PRO A 118 12.04 -15.61 -18.22
CA PRO A 118 11.28 -16.65 -17.54
C PRO A 118 12.15 -17.90 -17.47
N PRO A 119 12.56 -18.36 -16.28
CA PRO A 119 13.43 -19.51 -16.18
C PRO A 119 12.68 -20.73 -16.74
N PRO A 120 13.37 -21.67 -17.42
CA PRO A 120 12.83 -23.01 -17.65
C PRO A 120 12.27 -23.56 -16.33
N GLU A 121 11.23 -24.40 -16.40
CA GLU A 121 10.52 -24.87 -15.20
C GLU A 121 11.47 -25.49 -14.16
N GLU A 122 12.50 -26.19 -14.63
CA GLU A 122 13.59 -26.82 -13.87
C GLU A 122 14.52 -25.81 -13.13
N ALA A 123 14.60 -24.56 -13.59
CA ALA A 123 15.44 -23.51 -13.02
C ALA A 123 14.71 -22.60 -12.02
N ARG A 124 13.39 -22.76 -11.85
CA ARG A 124 12.59 -22.03 -10.84
C ARG A 124 12.99 -22.37 -9.40
N SER A 125 13.76 -23.45 -9.21
CA SER A 125 14.36 -23.87 -7.94
C SER A 125 15.82 -23.43 -7.76
N ALA A 126 16.41 -22.65 -8.68
CA ALA A 126 17.82 -22.23 -8.65
C ALA A 126 17.97 -20.71 -8.39
N PRO A 127 17.74 -20.23 -7.15
CA PRO A 127 17.59 -18.80 -6.80
C PRO A 127 18.87 -17.94 -6.95
N GLU A 128 20.03 -18.54 -7.26
CA GLU A 128 21.32 -17.85 -7.40
C GLU A 128 21.42 -16.92 -8.63
N ARG A 129 20.46 -16.98 -9.57
CA ARG A 129 20.48 -16.19 -10.82
C ARG A 129 19.47 -15.03 -10.85
N ALA A 130 18.74 -14.80 -9.76
CA ALA A 130 17.75 -13.74 -9.68
C ALA A 130 18.37 -12.44 -9.16
N THR A 131 17.88 -11.31 -9.66
CA THR A 131 18.11 -9.99 -9.06
C THR A 131 17.08 -9.77 -7.96
N TYR A 132 17.50 -9.24 -6.81
CA TYR A 132 16.59 -8.94 -5.70
C TYR A 132 16.37 -7.43 -5.64
N LEU A 133 15.11 -7.02 -5.74
CA LEU A 133 14.70 -5.63 -5.66
C LEU A 133 14.05 -5.41 -4.30
N VAL A 134 14.65 -4.61 -3.44
CA VAL A 134 14.08 -4.28 -2.13
C VAL A 134 12.90 -3.35 -2.30
N LEU A 135 11.77 -3.67 -1.66
CA LEU A 135 10.63 -2.76 -1.60
C LEU A 135 10.99 -1.55 -0.73
N THR A 136 10.93 -0.34 -1.29
CA THR A 136 11.60 0.80 -0.63
C THR A 136 10.96 1.21 0.70
N GLY A 137 9.67 0.91 0.90
CA GLY A 137 8.97 1.20 2.16
C GLY A 137 9.54 0.45 3.38
N VAL A 138 10.25 -0.68 3.17
CA VAL A 138 10.95 -1.41 4.24
C VAL A 138 12.42 -0.99 4.41
N LEU A 139 12.92 -0.09 3.56
CA LEU A 139 14.31 0.36 3.57
C LEU A 139 14.54 1.50 4.57
N SER A 140 15.58 1.34 5.38
CA SER A 140 16.06 2.32 6.34
C SER A 140 17.59 2.32 6.31
N ALA A 141 18.20 3.31 6.97
CA ALA A 141 19.64 3.32 7.21
C ALA A 141 19.89 3.62 8.69
N GLU A 142 20.90 2.97 9.26
CA GLU A 142 21.42 3.30 10.58
C GLU A 142 22.61 4.25 10.43
N GLU A 143 22.69 5.26 11.29
CA GLU A 143 23.91 6.05 11.45
C GLU A 143 25.06 5.09 11.81
N ALA A 144 26.25 5.30 11.24
CA ALA A 144 27.45 4.71 11.81
C ALA A 144 27.53 5.20 13.26
N GLY A 145 27.36 4.28 14.22
CA GLY A 145 27.61 4.59 15.62
C GLY A 145 29.04 5.15 15.77
N PRO A 146 29.32 5.93 16.83
CA PRO A 146 30.67 6.39 17.07
C PRO A 146 31.59 5.17 17.06
N ASP A 147 32.68 5.21 16.30
CA ASP A 147 33.82 4.35 16.57
C ASP A 147 34.09 4.43 18.09
N ASP A 148 34.45 3.31 18.71
CA ASP A 148 34.57 3.07 20.17
C ASP A 148 35.59 4.00 20.89
N ASP A 149 36.01 5.09 20.26
CA ASP A 149 37.00 6.08 20.67
C ASP A 149 36.35 7.39 21.17
N GLY A 150 35.20 7.31 21.86
CA GLY A 150 34.74 8.36 22.80
C GLY A 150 34.54 9.78 22.24
N GLY A 151 34.41 9.94 20.93
CA GLY A 151 34.20 11.23 20.26
C GLY A 151 32.82 11.29 19.61
N GLY A 152 31.79 11.65 20.38
CA GLY A 152 30.45 11.86 19.84
C GLY A 152 30.44 12.99 18.80
N THR A 153 30.34 12.64 17.52
CA THR A 153 30.03 13.60 16.46
C THR A 153 28.52 13.74 16.36
N ALA A 154 28.01 14.90 16.75
CA ALA A 154 26.66 15.33 16.42
C ALA A 154 26.45 15.32 14.88
N GLY A 155 25.36 14.68 14.42
CA GLY A 155 24.65 15.07 13.20
C GLY A 155 25.21 14.61 11.86
N SER A 156 25.39 13.30 11.65
CA SER A 156 25.55 12.78 10.29
C SER A 156 24.19 12.73 9.58
N VAL A 157 23.94 13.66 8.67
CA VAL A 157 22.70 13.67 7.87
C VAL A 157 22.69 12.44 6.97
N VAL A 158 21.75 11.51 7.20
CA VAL A 158 21.52 10.36 6.32
C VAL A 158 21.20 10.88 4.90
N PRO A 159 22.00 10.54 3.88
CA PRO A 159 21.74 11.00 2.52
C PRO A 159 20.46 10.34 1.96
N PRO A 160 19.88 10.88 0.87
CA PRO A 160 18.85 10.20 0.11
C PRO A 160 19.26 8.76 -0.21
N LEU A 161 18.46 7.76 0.19
CA LEU A 161 18.78 6.35 -0.03
C LEU A 161 18.38 5.88 -1.42
N VAL A 162 17.29 6.41 -1.96
CA VAL A 162 16.74 6.01 -3.26
C VAL A 162 16.40 7.25 -4.07
N ARG A 163 16.73 7.20 -5.36
CA ARG A 163 16.32 8.15 -6.38
C ARG A 163 15.46 7.43 -7.40
N PHE A 164 14.21 7.84 -7.53
CA PHE A 164 13.25 7.27 -8.46
C PHE A 164 13.50 7.81 -9.87
N GLU A 165 13.83 6.93 -10.80
CA GLU A 165 14.10 7.32 -12.20
C GLU A 165 12.80 7.40 -13.00
N ASP A 166 11.82 6.52 -12.70
CA ASP A 166 10.56 6.47 -13.40
C ASP A 166 9.37 5.88 -12.64
N HIS A 167 8.19 6.21 -13.16
CA HIS A 167 6.94 5.48 -13.03
C HIS A 167 6.67 4.69 -14.31
N ILE A 168 6.35 3.41 -14.17
CA ILE A 168 6.04 2.51 -15.29
C ILE A 168 4.66 1.90 -15.16
N PHE A 169 4.08 1.48 -16.29
CA PHE A 169 2.74 0.91 -16.38
C PHE A 169 1.64 1.80 -15.79
N VAL A 170 1.78 3.12 -15.93
CA VAL A 170 0.76 4.07 -15.47
C VAL A 170 -0.55 3.89 -16.26
N GLY A 171 -0.47 3.43 -17.51
CA GLY A 171 -1.61 3.12 -18.36
C GLY A 171 -2.65 2.19 -17.73
N ASP A 172 -2.19 1.17 -17.01
CA ASP A 172 -3.02 0.17 -16.34
C ASP A 172 -3.92 0.76 -15.25
N THR A 173 -3.60 1.95 -14.76
CA THR A 173 -4.41 2.63 -13.72
C THR A 173 -5.70 3.23 -14.27
N VAL A 174 -5.78 3.42 -15.60
CA VAL A 174 -6.87 4.09 -16.34
C VAL A 174 -6.97 5.59 -16.03
N ASP A 175 -6.86 5.97 -14.76
CA ASP A 175 -7.03 7.33 -14.27
C ASP A 175 -5.69 8.03 -13.96
N GLY A 176 -4.56 7.36 -14.11
CA GLY A 176 -3.22 7.88 -13.81
C GLY A 176 -2.69 7.49 -12.42
N GLY A 177 -3.52 6.83 -11.61
CA GLY A 177 -3.17 6.34 -10.28
C GLY A 177 -2.52 7.42 -9.41
N ALA A 178 -1.48 7.03 -8.66
CA ALA A 178 -0.72 7.96 -7.84
C ALA A 178 0.33 8.76 -8.63
N ALA A 179 0.55 8.47 -9.92
CA ALA A 179 1.63 9.07 -10.69
C ALA A 179 1.45 10.58 -10.91
N CYS A 180 0.21 11.08 -10.82
CA CYS A 180 -0.12 12.49 -10.98
C CYS A 180 0.43 13.40 -9.86
N TRP A 181 0.81 12.84 -8.70
CA TRP A 181 1.42 13.60 -7.59
C TRP A 181 2.74 13.01 -7.09
N LEU A 182 3.44 12.26 -7.95
CA LEU A 182 4.73 11.62 -7.61
C LEU A 182 5.87 11.99 -8.56
N ARG A 183 5.67 12.90 -9.52
CA ARG A 183 6.73 13.27 -10.47
C ARG A 183 7.94 13.86 -9.74
N GLY A 184 7.71 14.69 -8.72
CA GLY A 184 8.73 15.36 -7.93
C GLY A 184 9.23 14.54 -6.74
N MET A 185 8.91 13.25 -6.63
CA MET A 185 9.16 12.45 -5.42
C MET A 185 10.62 12.34 -4.98
N ASN A 186 11.58 12.79 -5.79
CA ASN A 186 12.99 12.90 -5.42
C ASN A 186 13.33 14.16 -4.60
N GLY A 187 12.38 15.08 -4.42
CA GLY A 187 12.57 16.33 -3.69
C GLY A 187 12.74 17.55 -4.61
N GLU A 188 12.76 18.74 -4.00
CA GLU A 188 12.88 20.01 -4.70
C GLU A 188 14.26 20.19 -5.34
N GLY A 189 14.31 20.72 -6.56
CA GLY A 189 15.54 20.93 -7.32
C GLY A 189 16.08 19.67 -8.03
N GLU A 190 15.54 18.49 -7.72
CA GLU A 190 15.86 17.26 -8.44
C GLU A 190 15.08 17.14 -9.76
N PRO A 191 15.66 16.50 -10.79
CA PRO A 191 14.92 16.12 -11.98
C PRO A 191 13.66 15.34 -11.67
N VAL A 192 12.55 15.73 -12.31
CA VAL A 192 11.27 15.02 -12.20
C VAL A 192 11.40 13.59 -12.75
N THR A 193 10.73 12.68 -12.06
CA THR A 193 10.58 11.27 -12.41
C THR A 193 9.85 11.14 -13.74
N ARG A 194 10.38 10.30 -14.63
CA ARG A 194 9.79 10.04 -15.94
C ARG A 194 8.52 9.20 -15.79
N ILE A 195 7.54 9.36 -16.66
CA ILE A 195 6.29 8.57 -16.60
C ILE A 195 6.12 7.82 -17.90
N TRP A 196 5.99 6.49 -17.81
CA TRP A 196 5.71 5.60 -18.92
C TRP A 196 4.33 4.98 -18.78
N LEU A 197 3.52 5.02 -19.85
CA LEU A 197 2.20 4.39 -19.85
C LEU A 197 2.28 2.85 -19.77
N GLY A 198 3.38 2.27 -20.24
CA GLY A 198 3.72 0.85 -20.14
C GLY A 198 5.15 0.67 -19.63
N GLY A 199 5.87 -0.28 -20.23
CA GLY A 199 7.26 -0.55 -19.84
C GLY A 199 8.20 0.62 -20.17
N ARG A 200 9.15 0.87 -19.26
CA ARG A 200 10.26 1.84 -19.43
C ARG A 200 10.89 1.74 -20.81
N ASN A 201 11.02 2.88 -21.51
CA ASN A 201 11.62 2.98 -22.86
C ASN A 201 10.98 2.04 -23.92
N LYS A 202 9.78 1.51 -23.65
CA LYS A 202 9.06 0.56 -24.52
C LYS A 202 7.62 0.97 -24.77
N SER A 203 7.17 2.07 -24.19
CA SER A 203 5.83 2.64 -24.36
C SER A 203 5.91 4.14 -24.56
N GLU A 204 4.76 4.77 -24.74
CA GLU A 204 4.64 6.23 -24.67
C GLU A 204 5.12 6.75 -23.30
N GLU A 205 5.93 7.82 -23.36
CA GLU A 205 6.33 8.62 -22.20
C GLU A 205 5.40 9.83 -22.10
N VAL A 206 4.87 10.10 -20.91
CA VAL A 206 4.08 11.29 -20.66
C VAL A 206 5.03 12.48 -20.51
N PRO A 207 4.96 13.50 -21.39
CA PRO A 207 5.90 14.62 -21.38
C PRO A 207 6.00 15.31 -20.00
N PRO A 208 7.17 15.82 -19.62
CA PRO A 208 7.31 16.64 -18.42
C PRO A 208 6.30 17.80 -18.41
N GLY A 209 5.73 18.10 -17.25
CA GLY A 209 4.73 19.16 -17.08
C GLY A 209 3.33 18.82 -17.61
N ARG A 210 3.07 17.58 -18.04
CA ARG A 210 1.73 17.10 -18.42
C ARG A 210 1.23 16.03 -17.45
N SER A 211 -0.05 16.13 -17.11
CA SER A 211 -0.80 15.08 -16.41
C SER A 211 -1.26 14.01 -17.41
N TRP A 212 -1.32 12.74 -16.97
CA TRP A 212 -1.95 11.67 -17.73
C TRP A 212 -2.88 10.84 -16.82
N PRO A 213 -4.12 10.56 -17.26
CA PRO A 213 -4.81 11.23 -18.37
C PRO A 213 -4.86 12.75 -18.17
N ALA A 214 -5.13 13.49 -19.24
CA ALA A 214 -5.36 14.92 -19.14
C ALA A 214 -6.51 15.19 -18.15
N VAL A 215 -6.41 16.25 -17.35
CA VAL A 215 -7.32 16.50 -16.22
C VAL A 215 -8.79 16.62 -16.64
N GLU A 216 -9.02 17.10 -17.86
CA GLU A 216 -10.34 17.22 -18.49
C GLU A 216 -11.01 15.89 -18.82
N ASN A 217 -10.22 14.81 -18.90
CA ASN A 217 -10.71 13.44 -19.16
C ASN A 217 -10.99 12.66 -17.88
N LEU A 218 -10.73 13.25 -16.71
CA LEU A 218 -10.99 12.61 -15.42
C LEU A 218 -12.43 12.91 -14.94
N PRO A 219 -13.03 12.01 -14.14
CA PRO A 219 -14.33 12.27 -13.53
C PRO A 219 -14.35 13.60 -12.77
N ARG A 220 -15.48 14.30 -12.82
CA ARG A 220 -15.68 15.48 -11.96
C ARG A 220 -15.92 15.03 -10.53
N TYR A 221 -15.62 15.92 -9.60
CA TYR A 221 -15.79 15.68 -8.17
C TYR A 221 -17.19 15.16 -7.80
N GLU A 222 -18.23 15.67 -8.45
CA GLU A 222 -19.63 15.36 -8.16
C GLU A 222 -20.11 14.02 -8.74
N VAL A 223 -19.33 13.38 -9.63
CA VAL A 223 -19.73 12.12 -10.28
C VAL A 223 -19.61 10.98 -9.28
N ASP A 224 -20.73 10.47 -8.78
CA ASP A 224 -20.79 9.32 -7.89
C ASP A 224 -20.74 7.98 -8.65
N LEU A 225 -20.78 6.86 -7.93
CA LEU A 225 -20.65 5.51 -8.50
C LEU A 225 -21.83 5.17 -9.42
N LYS A 226 -23.03 5.62 -9.05
CA LYS A 226 -24.25 5.40 -9.83
C LYS A 226 -24.19 6.14 -11.17
N ALA A 227 -23.70 7.37 -11.17
CA ALA A 227 -23.50 8.17 -12.37
C ALA A 227 -22.34 7.66 -13.24
N ALA A 228 -21.34 7.02 -12.63
CA ALA A 228 -20.18 6.46 -13.33
C ALA A 228 -20.44 5.07 -13.96
N ALA A 229 -21.51 4.38 -13.59
CA ALA A 229 -21.74 2.99 -13.97
C ALA A 229 -22.76 2.77 -15.09
N GLU A 230 -22.51 1.76 -15.92
CA GLU A 230 -23.47 1.25 -16.90
C GLU A 230 -24.26 0.05 -16.32
N GLY A 231 -25.57 0.22 -16.08
CA GLY A 231 -26.47 -0.83 -15.59
C GLY A 231 -26.35 -1.16 -14.09
N ASP A 232 -26.88 -2.32 -13.66
CA ASP A 232 -26.92 -2.79 -12.25
C ASP A 232 -25.55 -3.08 -11.61
N LYS A 233 -24.44 -2.81 -12.31
CA LYS A 233 -23.06 -2.97 -11.80
C LYS A 233 -22.59 -1.75 -10.99
N GLY A 234 -23.40 -0.71 -10.87
CA GLY A 234 -23.03 0.59 -10.33
C GLY A 234 -23.08 0.79 -8.83
N ASP A 235 -23.38 -0.25 -8.06
CA ASP A 235 -23.52 -0.09 -6.60
C ASP A 235 -22.32 -0.60 -5.81
N VAL A 236 -21.37 -1.25 -6.47
CA VAL A 236 -20.30 -1.97 -5.78
C VAL A 236 -18.92 -1.81 -6.41
N VAL A 237 -17.88 -1.83 -5.57
CA VAL A 237 -16.46 -1.81 -5.95
C VAL A 237 -15.80 -3.07 -5.41
N PRO A 238 -15.33 -4.00 -6.26
CA PRO A 238 -14.62 -5.19 -5.79
C PRO A 238 -13.32 -4.84 -5.06
N ILE A 239 -13.01 -5.60 -4.01
CA ILE A 239 -11.77 -5.57 -3.24
C ILE A 239 -11.04 -6.89 -3.50
N ARG A 240 -9.97 -6.86 -4.30
CA ARG A 240 -9.31 -8.09 -4.77
C ARG A 240 -7.80 -8.03 -4.69
N CYS A 241 -7.22 -9.05 -4.06
CA CYS A 241 -5.77 -9.25 -4.14
C CYS A 241 -5.35 -9.93 -5.46
N HIS A 242 -4.05 -9.94 -5.72
CA HIS A 242 -3.47 -10.51 -6.93
C HIS A 242 -3.83 -11.98 -7.13
N CYS A 243 -3.74 -12.79 -6.07
CA CYS A 243 -4.03 -14.23 -6.15
C CYS A 243 -5.52 -14.58 -6.11
N ARG A 244 -6.42 -13.59 -6.03
CA ARG A 244 -7.89 -13.74 -5.91
C ARG A 244 -8.35 -14.51 -4.66
N GLY A 245 -7.47 -14.79 -3.71
CA GLY A 245 -7.84 -15.41 -2.43
C GLY A 245 -8.47 -14.42 -1.44
N VAL A 246 -8.24 -13.12 -1.63
CA VAL A 246 -9.08 -12.04 -1.09
C VAL A 246 -10.01 -11.62 -2.23
N ASP A 247 -11.31 -11.85 -2.05
CA ASP A 247 -12.37 -11.47 -3.00
C ASP A 247 -13.60 -11.01 -2.22
N LEU A 248 -13.61 -9.72 -1.92
CA LEU A 248 -14.67 -9.03 -1.20
C LEU A 248 -15.23 -7.92 -2.08
N VAL A 249 -16.29 -7.26 -1.60
CA VAL A 249 -16.96 -6.20 -2.31
C VAL A 249 -17.29 -5.06 -1.34
N LEU A 250 -16.90 -3.84 -1.70
CA LEU A 250 -17.34 -2.60 -1.07
C LEU A 250 -18.67 -2.16 -1.71
N ARG A 251 -19.73 -2.04 -0.91
CA ARG A 251 -21.07 -1.62 -1.31
C ARG A 251 -21.19 -0.10 -1.28
N ALA A 252 -20.35 0.55 -2.09
CA ALA A 252 -20.20 1.99 -2.08
C ALA A 252 -21.48 2.75 -2.48
N GLY A 253 -22.27 2.23 -3.43
CA GLY A 253 -23.55 2.84 -3.82
C GLY A 253 -24.59 2.77 -2.69
N GLU A 254 -24.70 1.61 -2.02
CA GLU A 254 -25.57 1.45 -0.84
C GLU A 254 -25.16 2.40 0.29
N ALA A 255 -23.87 2.51 0.57
CA ALA A 255 -23.33 3.42 1.58
C ALA A 255 -23.64 4.89 1.26
N GLN A 256 -23.41 5.32 0.01
CA GLN A 256 -23.71 6.68 -0.44
C GLN A 256 -25.20 7.01 -0.25
N GLY A 257 -26.10 6.09 -0.63
CA GLY A 257 -27.54 6.26 -0.41
C GLY A 257 -27.91 6.36 1.06
N GLU A 258 -27.38 5.47 1.90
CA GLU A 258 -27.62 5.49 3.35
C GLU A 258 -27.16 6.81 3.99
N PHE A 259 -25.97 7.29 3.63
CA PHE A 259 -25.43 8.54 4.16
C PHE A 259 -26.21 9.76 3.69
N ALA A 260 -26.67 9.78 2.45
CA ALA A 260 -27.54 10.83 1.95
C ALA A 260 -28.86 10.90 2.73
N GLU A 261 -29.50 9.75 2.99
CA GLU A 261 -30.71 9.67 3.82
C GLU A 261 -30.44 10.10 5.27
N LYS A 262 -29.33 9.66 5.85
CA LYS A 262 -28.90 10.04 7.21
C LYS A 262 -28.75 11.55 7.33
N GLN A 263 -28.04 12.19 6.41
CA GLN A 263 -27.88 13.64 6.39
C GLN A 263 -29.21 14.37 6.16
N ALA A 264 -30.09 13.85 5.29
CA ALA A 264 -31.41 14.43 5.06
C ALA A 264 -32.32 14.41 6.31
N ARG A 265 -32.11 13.45 7.21
CA ARG A 265 -32.76 13.40 8.54
C ARG A 265 -32.11 14.33 9.59
N GLY A 266 -31.06 15.06 9.21
CA GLY A 266 -30.32 15.95 10.11
C GLY A 266 -29.38 15.22 11.08
N GLU A 267 -29.06 13.95 10.81
CA GLU A 267 -28.10 13.19 11.61
C GLU A 267 -26.65 13.50 11.19
N GLU A 268 -25.71 13.33 12.13
CA GLU A 268 -24.29 13.54 11.87
C GLU A 268 -23.71 12.43 10.98
N LEU A 269 -22.97 12.82 9.93
CA LEU A 269 -22.27 11.90 9.06
C LEU A 269 -20.97 11.38 9.71
N PRO A 270 -20.57 10.12 9.46
CA PRO A 270 -19.26 9.64 9.89
C PRO A 270 -18.13 10.55 9.38
N PHE A 271 -17.04 10.66 10.16
CA PHE A 271 -15.96 11.62 9.89
C PHE A 271 -15.29 11.48 8.52
N PHE A 272 -15.41 10.30 7.92
CA PHE A 272 -14.81 9.87 6.65
C PHE A 272 -15.80 9.95 5.48
N VAL A 273 -16.97 10.56 5.66
CA VAL A 273 -17.96 10.71 4.60
C VAL A 273 -18.00 12.16 4.13
N ASP A 274 -17.91 12.35 2.83
CA ASP A 274 -18.04 13.66 2.20
C ASP A 274 -19.48 14.18 2.31
N PRO A 275 -19.73 15.34 2.92
CA PRO A 275 -21.09 15.85 3.11
C PRO A 275 -21.76 16.35 1.82
N VAL A 276 -21.02 16.47 0.71
CA VAL A 276 -21.56 16.91 -0.59
C VAL A 276 -21.83 15.72 -1.50
N THR A 277 -20.91 14.74 -1.53
CA THR A 277 -20.96 13.62 -2.48
C THR A 277 -21.27 12.27 -1.83
N HIS A 278 -21.27 12.20 -0.49
CA HIS A 278 -21.45 10.98 0.32
C HIS A 278 -20.42 9.88 0.04
N LYS A 279 -19.37 10.19 -0.71
CA LYS A 279 -18.22 9.32 -0.98
C LYS A 279 -17.36 9.13 0.27
N PHE A 280 -16.62 8.03 0.27
CA PHE A 280 -15.64 7.76 1.33
C PHE A 280 -14.41 8.64 1.18
N LEU A 281 -13.82 9.08 2.28
CA LEU A 281 -12.61 9.88 2.29
C LEU A 281 -11.39 9.07 1.82
N GLY A 282 -10.69 9.56 0.81
CA GLY A 282 -9.37 9.07 0.41
C GLY A 282 -8.25 9.85 1.09
N SER A 283 -7.34 9.15 1.76
CA SER A 283 -6.19 9.76 2.46
C SER A 283 -4.85 9.14 2.06
N LEU A 284 -3.80 9.98 2.10
CA LEU A 284 -2.41 9.56 1.98
C LEU A 284 -1.79 9.50 3.37
N ASP A 285 -1.04 8.44 3.62
CA ASP A 285 -0.44 8.13 4.92
C ASP A 285 1.07 7.89 4.76
N GLY A 286 1.87 8.65 5.51
CA GLY A 286 3.32 8.58 5.54
C GLY A 286 3.89 7.76 6.71
N CYS A 287 3.02 7.08 7.48
CA CYS A 287 3.42 6.41 8.71
C CYS A 287 4.43 5.27 8.50
N ASP A 288 5.36 5.09 9.45
CA ASP A 288 6.36 4.01 9.47
C ASP A 288 5.72 2.65 9.25
N SER A 289 4.72 2.35 10.06
CA SER A 289 4.06 1.05 10.03
C SER A 289 3.30 0.79 8.72
N CYS A 290 2.79 1.83 8.06
CA CYS A 290 2.04 1.77 6.80
C CYS A 290 2.97 1.44 5.64
N ARG A 291 4.10 2.18 5.54
CA ARG A 291 5.09 1.94 4.48
C ARG A 291 5.83 0.62 4.65
N ILE A 292 6.11 0.20 5.89
CA ILE A 292 6.75 -1.09 6.17
C ILE A 292 5.79 -2.27 5.93
N ALA A 293 4.50 -2.12 6.23
CA ALA A 293 3.51 -3.18 5.97
C ALA A 293 3.29 -3.40 4.46
N SER A 294 3.34 -2.33 3.66
CA SER A 294 3.02 -2.39 2.23
C SER A 294 4.22 -2.50 1.30
N GLY A 295 5.39 -2.04 1.74
CA GLY A 295 6.58 -1.92 0.92
C GLY A 295 6.66 -0.63 0.08
N SER A 296 5.74 0.33 0.27
CA SER A 296 5.68 1.59 -0.49
C SER A 296 5.73 2.81 0.41
N GLU A 297 6.44 3.88 0.01
CA GLU A 297 6.73 5.04 0.88
C GLU A 297 5.51 5.82 1.36
N VAL A 298 4.49 5.92 0.51
CA VAL A 298 3.25 6.62 0.79
C VAL A 298 2.13 5.63 0.54
N TYR A 299 1.30 5.42 1.56
CA TYR A 299 0.20 4.48 1.50
C TYR A 299 -1.14 5.20 1.32
N ASN A 300 -2.12 4.50 0.76
CA ASN A 300 -3.41 5.07 0.38
C ASN A 300 -4.54 4.28 1.02
N TRP A 301 -5.28 4.94 1.91
CA TRP A 301 -6.44 4.37 2.59
C TRP A 301 -7.72 5.07 2.15
N THR A 302 -8.78 4.29 2.03
CA THR A 302 -10.17 4.78 2.19
C THR A 302 -10.78 4.13 3.42
N PHE A 303 -11.99 4.51 3.80
CA PHE A 303 -12.65 4.02 5.02
C PHE A 303 -14.00 3.41 4.67
N ALA A 304 -14.40 2.36 5.37
CA ALA A 304 -15.72 1.76 5.21
C ALA A 304 -16.22 1.21 6.54
N LEU A 305 -17.54 1.29 6.75
CA LEU A 305 -18.18 0.49 7.79
C LEU A 305 -18.21 -0.96 7.35
N LEU A 306 -18.03 -1.90 8.28
CA LEU A 306 -18.03 -3.32 7.99
C LEU A 306 -19.35 -3.79 7.38
N LYS A 307 -20.48 -3.17 7.76
CA LYS A 307 -21.80 -3.40 7.14
C LYS A 307 -21.88 -3.02 5.66
N HIS A 308 -20.92 -2.24 5.13
CA HIS A 308 -20.84 -1.89 3.72
C HIS A 308 -19.84 -2.79 2.97
N ILE A 309 -19.34 -3.86 3.59
CA ILE A 309 -18.47 -4.85 2.96
C ILE A 309 -19.19 -6.20 2.97
N SER A 310 -19.10 -6.94 1.86
CA SER A 310 -19.65 -8.30 1.78
C SER A 310 -18.74 -9.24 0.97
N PHE A 311 -18.98 -10.54 1.09
CA PHE A 311 -18.35 -11.52 0.20
C PHE A 311 -18.77 -11.31 -1.27
N ALA A 312 -17.85 -11.57 -2.20
CA ALA A 312 -18.18 -11.54 -3.63
C ALA A 312 -19.27 -12.56 -3.97
N GLY A 313 -20.22 -12.19 -4.84
CA GLY A 313 -21.31 -13.07 -5.29
C GLY A 313 -22.50 -13.21 -4.32
N ALA A 314 -22.46 -12.60 -3.14
CA ALA A 314 -23.66 -12.43 -2.31
C ALA A 314 -24.71 -11.60 -3.08
N SER A 315 -25.99 -11.97 -3.03
CA SER A 315 -27.05 -11.18 -3.66
C SER A 315 -27.01 -9.74 -3.13
N SER A 316 -27.42 -8.76 -3.95
CA SER A 316 -27.48 -7.34 -3.57
C SER A 316 -28.23 -7.10 -2.25
N SER A 317 -29.10 -8.03 -1.84
CA SER A 317 -29.92 -7.95 -0.62
C SER A 317 -29.43 -8.72 0.62
N SER A 318 -28.30 -9.44 0.58
CA SER A 318 -27.85 -10.20 1.76
C SER A 318 -26.45 -9.81 2.24
N HIS A 319 -26.41 -9.09 3.37
CA HIS A 319 -25.24 -8.90 4.25
C HIS A 319 -24.91 -10.18 5.06
N ALA A 320 -25.52 -11.31 4.71
CA ALA A 320 -25.65 -12.45 5.59
C ALA A 320 -24.27 -13.03 5.98
N GLY A 321 -23.89 -12.76 7.23
CA GLY A 321 -22.74 -13.36 7.89
C GLY A 321 -21.39 -12.76 7.52
N PHE A 322 -21.32 -11.52 7.02
CA PHE A 322 -20.10 -10.71 7.14
C PHE A 322 -20.02 -10.09 8.56
N PRO A 323 -18.84 -9.95 9.17
CA PRO A 323 -18.67 -9.38 10.50
C PRO A 323 -19.28 -7.98 10.66
N GLU A 324 -19.91 -7.72 11.80
CA GLU A 324 -20.48 -6.40 12.12
C GLU A 324 -19.44 -5.47 12.77
N ASP A 325 -18.43 -6.06 13.43
CA ASP A 325 -17.38 -5.34 14.15
C ASP A 325 -15.99 -5.98 13.94
N THR A 326 -14.94 -5.26 14.33
CA THR A 326 -13.54 -5.67 14.17
C THR A 326 -13.18 -6.88 15.03
N ALA A 327 -13.87 -7.12 16.15
CA ALA A 327 -13.65 -8.30 16.98
C ALA A 327 -14.20 -9.57 16.30
N GLN A 328 -15.37 -9.48 15.68
CA GLN A 328 -15.95 -10.54 14.85
C GLN A 328 -15.08 -10.79 13.61
N LEU A 329 -14.56 -9.74 12.97
CA LEU A 329 -13.64 -9.87 11.83
C LEU A 329 -12.34 -10.58 12.24
N TRP A 330 -11.74 -10.15 13.33
CA TRP A 330 -10.55 -10.81 13.88
C TRP A 330 -10.85 -12.27 14.20
N ALA A 331 -11.95 -12.55 14.87
CA ALA A 331 -12.37 -13.91 15.22
C ALA A 331 -12.63 -14.79 13.98
N ALA A 332 -13.15 -14.23 12.89
CA ALA A 332 -13.39 -14.96 11.65
C ALA A 332 -12.09 -15.32 10.90
N VAL A 333 -11.05 -14.49 11.03
CA VAL A 333 -9.77 -14.63 10.32
C VAL A 333 -8.69 -15.35 11.17
N SER A 334 -8.66 -15.10 12.47
CA SER A 334 -7.56 -15.46 13.38
C SER A 334 -7.78 -16.74 14.18
N LYS A 335 -9.00 -17.32 14.22
CA LYS A 335 -9.29 -18.50 15.07
C LYS A 335 -8.41 -19.72 14.73
N ARG A 336 -7.60 -20.12 15.71
CA ARG A 336 -7.00 -21.46 15.87
C ARG A 336 -6.99 -21.99 17.32
N ASP A 337 -7.41 -21.22 18.32
CA ASP A 337 -7.53 -21.73 19.69
C ASP A 337 -9.00 -21.95 20.08
N GLY A 338 -9.32 -23.17 20.54
CA GLY A 338 -10.66 -23.55 21.02
C GLY A 338 -11.48 -24.48 20.11
N GLY A 339 -10.88 -25.08 19.07
CA GLY A 339 -11.51 -26.11 18.24
C GLY A 339 -12.45 -25.61 17.13
N GLY A 340 -12.53 -24.30 16.89
CA GLY A 340 -13.27 -23.73 15.76
C GLY A 340 -12.36 -23.49 14.54
N SER A 341 -12.86 -23.76 13.33
CA SER A 341 -12.14 -23.46 12.08
C SER A 341 -12.31 -22.00 11.66
N ARG A 342 -11.26 -21.39 11.08
CA ARG A 342 -11.33 -20.14 10.32
C ARG A 342 -12.47 -20.18 9.29
N ASP A 343 -13.19 -19.09 9.11
CA ASP A 343 -14.25 -19.01 8.10
C ASP A 343 -13.64 -19.08 6.68
N PRO A 344 -13.92 -20.13 5.89
CA PRO A 344 -13.29 -20.32 4.59
C PRO A 344 -13.67 -19.23 3.58
N ARG A 345 -14.76 -18.48 3.80
CA ARG A 345 -15.19 -17.38 2.92
C ARG A 345 -14.19 -16.22 2.89
N PHE A 346 -13.32 -16.09 3.91
CA PHE A 346 -12.22 -15.13 3.93
C PHE A 346 -11.00 -15.58 3.10
N GLY A 347 -11.07 -16.75 2.45
CA GLY A 347 -10.11 -17.23 1.45
C GLY A 347 -8.66 -17.23 1.96
N THR A 348 -7.83 -16.27 1.59
CA THR A 348 -6.41 -16.17 2.01
C THR A 348 -6.11 -15.00 2.96
N ILE A 349 -7.11 -14.28 3.46
CA ILE A 349 -6.90 -13.23 4.46
C ILE A 349 -6.28 -13.84 5.74
N ALA A 350 -5.17 -13.27 6.18
CA ALA A 350 -4.55 -13.47 7.48
C ALA A 350 -4.54 -12.13 8.24
N ALA A 351 -4.36 -12.19 9.56
CA ALA A 351 -4.31 -11.02 10.43
C ALA A 351 -3.05 -11.02 11.31
N TYR A 352 -2.59 -9.82 11.64
CA TYR A 352 -1.47 -9.56 12.53
C TYR A 352 -1.81 -8.38 13.46
N ALA A 353 -1.65 -8.57 14.77
CA ALA A 353 -1.78 -7.50 15.74
C ALA A 353 -0.45 -6.73 15.81
N SER A 354 -0.41 -5.49 15.29
CA SER A 354 0.82 -4.68 15.34
C SER A 354 1.01 -3.92 16.65
N SER A 355 -0.06 -3.77 17.41
CA SER A 355 -0.10 -3.34 18.82
C SER A 355 -1.36 -3.96 19.45
N PRO A 356 -1.56 -3.90 20.78
CA PRO A 356 -2.72 -4.50 21.43
C PRO A 356 -4.08 -4.07 20.87
N ASP A 357 -4.17 -2.84 20.36
CA ASP A 357 -5.38 -2.15 19.87
C ASP A 357 -5.41 -1.98 18.34
N VAL A 358 -4.46 -2.57 17.61
CA VAL A 358 -4.32 -2.41 16.15
C VAL A 358 -4.17 -3.74 15.46
N GLN A 359 -5.05 -3.96 14.48
CA GLN A 359 -5.15 -5.16 13.68
C GLN A 359 -4.83 -4.83 12.22
N ARG A 360 -4.00 -5.66 11.58
CA ARG A 360 -3.63 -5.54 10.17
C ARG A 360 -3.98 -6.81 9.42
N TYR A 361 -4.71 -6.66 8.33
CA TYR A 361 -5.19 -7.76 7.52
C TYR A 361 -4.47 -7.76 6.18
N PHE A 362 -4.01 -8.93 5.76
CA PHE A 362 -3.26 -9.09 4.52
C PHE A 362 -3.53 -10.45 3.88
N CYS A 363 -3.20 -10.61 2.61
CA CYS A 363 -3.24 -11.89 1.95
C CYS A 363 -2.04 -12.75 2.35
N GLY A 364 -2.26 -13.83 3.11
CA GLY A 364 -1.21 -14.77 3.53
C GLY A 364 -0.57 -15.58 2.39
N ARG A 365 -1.08 -15.44 1.15
CA ARG A 365 -0.54 -16.04 -0.07
C ARG A 365 0.28 -15.06 -0.91
N CYS A 366 -0.15 -13.81 -1.07
CA CYS A 366 0.44 -12.86 -2.03
C CYS A 366 0.78 -11.49 -1.43
N SER A 367 0.98 -11.37 -0.11
CA SER A 367 1.32 -10.15 0.65
C SER A 367 0.32 -8.99 0.65
N ALA A 368 -0.69 -8.99 -0.21
CA ALA A 368 -1.59 -7.87 -0.41
C ALA A 368 -2.21 -7.36 0.91
N THR A 369 -1.83 -6.16 1.34
CA THR A 369 -2.47 -5.51 2.49
C THR A 369 -3.92 -5.21 2.13
N SER A 370 -4.85 -5.58 3.01
CA SER A 370 -6.31 -5.49 2.77
C SER A 370 -6.97 -4.47 3.68
N PHE A 371 -6.81 -4.62 5.00
CA PHE A 371 -7.45 -3.75 5.99
C PHE A 371 -6.50 -3.34 7.10
N TYR A 372 -6.75 -2.15 7.64
CA TYR A 372 -6.30 -1.73 8.96
C TYR A 372 -7.52 -1.51 9.86
N ALA A 373 -7.45 -1.95 11.11
CA ALA A 373 -8.51 -1.77 12.08
C ALA A 373 -7.95 -1.42 13.45
N THR A 374 -8.76 -0.73 14.25
CA THR A 374 -8.40 -0.36 15.63
C THR A 374 -9.64 -0.44 16.53
N ASP A 375 -9.43 -0.77 17.79
CA ASP A 375 -10.50 -0.93 18.77
C ASP A 375 -11.26 0.39 19.04
N ALA A 376 -10.62 1.54 18.77
CA ALA A 376 -11.27 2.86 18.87
C ALA A 376 -12.38 3.09 17.83
N ARG A 377 -12.45 2.27 16.76
CA ARG A 377 -13.40 2.39 15.64
C ARG A 377 -13.95 1.00 15.29
N PRO A 378 -14.72 0.35 16.19
CA PRO A 378 -15.01 -1.08 16.11
C PRO A 378 -15.89 -1.47 14.93
N GLU A 379 -16.66 -0.56 14.35
CA GLU A 379 -17.53 -0.85 13.20
C GLU A 379 -16.87 -0.53 11.85
N MET A 380 -15.63 -0.04 11.86
CA MET A 380 -14.98 0.55 10.69
C MET A 380 -13.61 -0.05 10.43
N VAL A 381 -13.29 -0.19 9.15
CA VAL A 381 -11.95 -0.55 8.68
C VAL A 381 -11.43 0.48 7.69
N ASP A 382 -10.12 0.66 7.69
CA ASP A 382 -9.42 1.37 6.62
C ASP A 382 -9.14 0.32 5.52
N VAL A 383 -9.56 0.60 4.28
CA VAL A 383 -9.48 -0.30 3.13
C VAL A 383 -8.34 0.12 2.21
N ALA A 384 -7.48 -0.84 1.87
CA ALA A 384 -6.32 -0.62 1.01
C ALA A 384 -6.77 -0.30 -0.43
N VAL A 385 -6.58 0.94 -0.87
CA VAL A 385 -7.12 1.43 -2.15
C VAL A 385 -6.55 0.68 -3.35
N GLY A 386 -5.31 0.18 -3.25
CA GLY A 386 -4.68 -0.60 -4.33
C GLY A 386 -5.41 -1.90 -4.66
N LEU A 387 -6.28 -2.41 -3.78
CA LEU A 387 -7.10 -3.60 -4.04
C LEU A 387 -8.44 -3.29 -4.71
N LEU A 388 -8.82 -2.02 -4.84
CA LEU A 388 -10.08 -1.62 -5.46
C LEU A 388 -10.00 -1.79 -6.97
N ASP A 389 -11.01 -2.46 -7.52
CA ASP A 389 -11.19 -2.74 -8.94
C ASP A 389 -12.37 -1.90 -9.47
N SER A 390 -12.19 -0.58 -9.45
CA SER A 390 -13.24 0.38 -9.80
C SER A 390 -13.33 0.62 -11.31
N PRO A 391 -14.53 0.81 -11.89
CA PRO A 391 -14.67 1.05 -13.33
C PRO A 391 -14.00 2.35 -13.82
N ASP A 392 -13.80 3.32 -12.93
CA ASP A 392 -13.19 4.62 -13.24
C ASP A 392 -11.68 4.69 -12.90
N GLY A 393 -11.07 3.55 -12.53
CA GLY A 393 -9.61 3.44 -12.39
C GLY A 393 -9.10 3.21 -10.97
N ALA A 394 -7.78 3.33 -10.80
CA ALA A 394 -7.06 2.96 -9.59
C ALA A 394 -7.46 3.78 -8.35
N ARG A 395 -7.80 5.06 -8.54
CA ARG A 395 -8.19 5.98 -7.47
C ARG A 395 -9.67 5.87 -7.09
N ALA A 396 -10.49 5.15 -7.87
CA ALA A 396 -11.89 4.90 -7.59
C ALA A 396 -12.69 6.18 -7.21
N GLU A 397 -12.52 7.27 -7.97
CA GLU A 397 -12.99 8.62 -7.58
C GLU A 397 -14.52 8.78 -7.52
N SER A 398 -15.25 7.84 -8.10
CA SER A 398 -16.70 7.71 -8.01
C SER A 398 -17.17 7.14 -6.66
N ALA A 399 -16.31 6.36 -5.99
CA ALA A 399 -16.52 5.88 -4.62
C ALA A 399 -15.75 6.69 -3.56
N ILE A 400 -14.65 7.34 -3.96
CA ILE A 400 -13.70 8.01 -3.05
C ILE A 400 -13.62 9.51 -3.33
N SER A 401 -13.87 10.32 -2.30
CA SER A 401 -13.55 11.74 -2.26
C SER A 401 -12.15 11.94 -1.70
N TRP A 402 -11.20 12.28 -2.57
CA TRP A 402 -9.80 12.41 -2.20
C TRP A 402 -9.54 13.72 -1.49
N SER A 403 -8.87 13.62 -0.34
CA SER A 403 -8.58 14.78 0.50
C SER A 403 -7.63 15.80 -0.13
N PHE A 404 -6.75 15.35 -1.04
CA PHE A 404 -5.61 16.09 -1.61
C PHE A 404 -5.02 17.06 -0.58
N VAL A 405 -4.65 16.48 0.57
CA VAL A 405 -4.34 17.22 1.79
C VAL A 405 -3.15 18.13 1.63
N LYS A 406 -3.22 19.30 2.28
CA LYS A 406 -2.06 20.20 2.48
C LYS A 406 -0.95 19.53 3.29
N LYS A 407 -1.31 18.61 4.19
CA LYS A 407 -0.39 17.85 5.02
C LYS A 407 -0.78 16.37 5.04
N MET A 408 0.14 15.49 4.67
CA MET A 408 -0.06 14.03 4.70
C MET A 408 -0.34 13.55 6.13
N ALA A 409 -1.17 12.51 6.29
CA ALA A 409 -1.36 11.88 7.59
C ALA A 409 -0.04 11.25 8.07
N TRP A 410 0.21 11.34 9.37
CA TRP A 410 1.44 10.85 10.01
C TRP A 410 2.74 11.32 9.34
N ARG A 411 2.76 12.53 8.76
CA ARG A 411 3.93 13.09 8.07
C ARG A 411 5.21 13.18 8.91
N GLN A 412 5.11 13.31 10.23
CA GLN A 412 6.24 13.38 11.16
C GLN A 412 7.19 12.18 11.03
N ASP A 413 6.67 11.01 10.63
CA ASP A 413 7.44 9.79 10.40
C ASP A 413 8.37 9.89 9.17
N MET A 414 8.13 10.87 8.29
CA MET A 414 8.99 11.17 7.15
C MET A 414 9.88 12.40 7.40
N MET A 415 9.47 13.31 8.28
CA MET A 415 10.21 14.54 8.60
C MET A 415 11.56 14.22 9.24
N GLY A 416 12.63 14.92 8.85
CA GLY A 416 13.98 14.71 9.34
C GLY A 416 14.65 13.42 8.83
N THR A 417 13.95 12.63 8.01
CA THR A 417 14.50 11.42 7.38
C THR A 417 14.89 11.69 5.93
N TRP A 418 15.55 10.72 5.28
CA TRP A 418 15.85 10.77 3.84
C TRP A 418 14.61 10.91 2.94
N ARG A 419 13.40 10.73 3.49
CA ARG A 419 12.11 10.82 2.80
C ARG A 419 11.47 12.21 2.87
N GLU A 420 12.02 13.15 3.63
CA GLU A 420 11.41 14.46 3.82
C GLU A 420 11.22 15.22 2.49
N GLY A 421 12.19 15.12 1.58
CA GLY A 421 12.09 15.71 0.24
C GLY A 421 10.90 15.18 -0.54
N MET A 422 10.69 13.85 -0.51
CA MET A 422 9.53 13.19 -1.12
C MET A 422 8.22 13.69 -0.53
N LEU A 423 8.10 13.71 0.81
CA LEU A 423 6.91 14.17 1.50
C LEU A 423 6.50 15.57 1.03
N ARG A 424 7.46 16.52 1.03
CA ARG A 424 7.22 17.91 0.64
C ARG A 424 6.81 18.03 -0.82
N ALA A 425 7.45 17.27 -1.71
CA ALA A 425 7.12 17.26 -3.12
C ALA A 425 5.70 16.72 -3.37
N VAL A 426 5.34 15.60 -2.73
CA VAL A 426 4.00 15.00 -2.86
C VAL A 426 2.92 15.95 -2.36
N GLU A 427 3.10 16.59 -1.20
CA GLU A 427 2.16 17.58 -0.68
C GLU A 427 1.96 18.77 -1.63
N LYS A 428 3.05 19.24 -2.25
CA LYS A 428 3.01 20.33 -3.24
C LYS A 428 2.29 19.91 -4.51
N GLU A 429 2.69 18.79 -5.12
CA GLU A 429 2.14 18.33 -6.41
C GLU A 429 0.67 17.95 -6.30
N MET A 430 0.24 17.34 -5.18
CA MET A 430 -1.18 17.09 -4.93
C MET A 430 -2.00 18.38 -4.95
N GLU A 431 -1.50 19.46 -4.34
CA GLU A 431 -2.23 20.73 -4.31
C GLU A 431 -2.27 21.39 -5.69
N GLU A 432 -1.15 21.40 -6.40
CA GLU A 432 -1.06 21.92 -7.78
C GLU A 432 -2.01 21.18 -8.71
N TRP A 433 -2.00 19.84 -8.65
CA TRP A 433 -2.88 19.00 -9.45
C TRP A 433 -4.36 19.15 -9.07
N ARG A 434 -4.67 19.26 -7.78
CA ARG A 434 -6.04 19.55 -7.30
C ARG A 434 -6.56 20.87 -7.88
N ILE A 435 -5.73 21.92 -7.89
CA ILE A 435 -6.08 23.23 -8.46
C ILE A 435 -6.27 23.11 -9.97
N GLU A 436 -5.36 22.44 -10.69
CA GLU A 436 -5.45 22.20 -12.13
C GLU A 436 -6.79 21.53 -12.49
N ARG A 437 -7.18 20.51 -11.73
CA ARG A 437 -8.45 19.79 -11.88
C ARG A 437 -9.68 20.58 -11.49
N LYS A 438 -9.53 21.74 -10.85
CA LYS A 438 -10.63 22.46 -10.17
C LYS A 438 -11.36 21.57 -9.16
N TYR A 439 -10.65 20.61 -8.56
CA TYR A 439 -11.19 19.74 -7.53
C TYR A 439 -11.32 20.53 -6.24
N PRO A 440 -12.48 20.52 -5.55
CA PRO A 440 -12.68 21.34 -4.37
C PRO A 440 -11.73 20.94 -3.24
N LYS A 441 -11.45 21.87 -2.33
CA LYS A 441 -10.81 21.49 -1.07
C LYS A 441 -11.75 20.57 -0.31
N SER A 442 -11.21 19.51 0.30
CA SER A 442 -12.01 18.65 1.17
C SER A 442 -12.62 19.44 2.32
N TRP A 443 -13.84 19.06 2.73
CA TRP A 443 -14.57 19.69 3.84
C TRP A 443 -13.74 19.71 5.14
N ARG A 444 -12.93 18.67 5.35
CA ARG A 444 -11.97 18.58 6.47
C ARG A 444 -10.92 19.68 6.43
N ARG A 445 -10.34 19.93 5.25
CA ARG A 445 -9.35 21.00 5.07
C ARG A 445 -9.97 22.38 5.27
N VAL A 446 -11.19 22.58 4.75
CA VAL A 446 -11.92 23.84 4.95
C VAL A 446 -12.17 24.08 6.44
N ALA A 447 -12.65 23.07 7.17
CA ALA A 447 -12.88 23.18 8.61
C ALA A 447 -11.59 23.45 9.40
N GLN A 448 -10.48 22.78 9.05
CA GLN A 448 -9.18 23.02 9.68
C GLN A 448 -8.68 24.45 9.45
N GLU A 449 -8.71 24.94 8.20
CA GLU A 449 -8.24 26.29 7.86
C GLU A 449 -9.11 27.37 8.55
N GLN A 450 -10.40 27.12 8.77
CA GLN A 450 -11.29 28.00 9.53
C GLN A 450 -10.93 28.03 11.02
N GLN A 451 -10.65 26.89 11.64
CA GLN A 451 -10.22 26.80 13.04
C GLN A 451 -8.86 27.49 13.27
N GLU A 452 -7.90 27.28 12.36
CA GLU A 452 -6.60 27.94 12.38
C GLU A 452 -6.74 29.47 12.23
N GLY A 453 -7.64 29.93 11.35
CA GLY A 453 -7.93 31.35 11.15
C GLY A 453 -8.66 32.02 12.32
N MET A 454 -9.39 31.27 13.14
CA MET A 454 -10.02 31.76 14.39
C MET A 454 -9.06 31.79 15.58
N SER A 455 -7.94 31.06 15.49
CA SER A 455 -6.95 30.93 16.57
C SER A 455 -5.78 31.93 16.43
N ASN A 456 -5.72 32.66 15.32
CA ASN A 456 -4.82 33.77 15.04
C ASN A 456 -5.58 35.10 15.17
#